data_AF-A0A849MZU2-F1
#
_entry.id   AF-A0A849MZU2-F1
#
_cell.length_a   1.000
_cell.length_b   1.000
_cell.length_c   1.000
_cell.angle_alpha   90.00
_cell.angle_beta   90.00
_cell.angle_gamma   90.00
#
_symmetry.space_group_name_H-M   'P 1'
#
loop_
_entity.id
_entity.type
_entity.pdbx_description
1 polymer ?
#
loop_
_entity_poly.entity_id
_entity_poly.type
_entity_poly.pdbx_seq_one_letter_code
_entity_poly.pdbx_strand_id
1 'polypeptide(L)'
;MLRPPRSPLPHAALLGGALALACSAGARQAAAQAASQAAPPDVAEAGDAAIALPPISVTATRGPRPVDEVPATVTIIESEQLERQNANRPQDIIRYEPGISFGNQPGRTGGTNFVIRGIGENRVRVQVDGIRVPDFPGSNAGAGTFTRDFVDLESVKRIEILRGPASALYGSDALGGVVAYTLKDPRDYLAETNANTFLSGRSATMAPTAASPRP
;
A
#
# COMPACT_ATOMS: atom_id res chain seq x y z
N MET A 1 -7.89 45.80 -35.69
CA MET A 1 -8.41 44.98 -36.82
C MET A 1 -7.24 44.27 -37.48
N LEU A 2 -7.45 43.00 -37.86
CA LEU A 2 -6.85 42.23 -38.96
C LEU A 2 -5.40 42.47 -39.47
N ARG A 3 -4.63 41.35 -39.47
CA ARG A 3 -3.76 40.81 -40.55
C ARG A 3 -2.22 41.04 -40.46
N PRO A 4 -1.38 39.96 -40.54
CA PRO A 4 0.09 40.00 -40.64
C PRO A 4 0.60 39.63 -42.07
N PRO A 5 1.92 39.71 -42.40
CA PRO A 5 2.74 38.46 -42.40
C PRO A 5 4.29 38.56 -42.19
N ARG A 6 4.89 37.45 -41.72
CA ARG A 6 6.16 36.78 -42.14
C ARG A 6 7.35 37.57 -42.76
N SER A 7 8.57 37.27 -42.29
CA SER A 7 9.62 36.56 -43.07
C SER A 7 10.94 36.33 -42.28
N PRO A 8 11.65 35.20 -42.52
CA PRO A 8 13.10 35.12 -42.41
C PRO A 8 13.76 34.92 -43.80
N LEU A 9 14.96 35.47 -43.99
CA LEU A 9 15.73 35.37 -45.24
C LEU A 9 16.71 34.17 -45.25
N PRO A 10 17.16 33.72 -46.44
CA PRO A 10 17.83 32.43 -46.61
C PRO A 10 19.35 32.53 -46.76
N HIS A 11 20.05 31.40 -46.54
CA HIS A 11 21.40 31.18 -47.07
C HIS A 11 21.48 29.94 -47.95
N ALA A 12 21.95 30.21 -49.17
CA ALA A 12 22.41 29.33 -50.25
C ALA A 12 23.53 28.35 -49.80
N ALA A 13 23.89 27.28 -50.54
CA ALA A 13 23.32 26.56 -51.70
C ALA A 13 24.20 25.32 -52.01
N LEU A 14 24.03 24.74 -53.22
CA LEU A 14 24.93 23.78 -53.91
C LEU A 14 24.80 22.31 -53.46
N LEU A 15 24.92 21.27 -54.31
CA LEU A 15 25.10 21.19 -55.78
C LEU A 15 24.70 19.76 -56.25
N GLY A 16 24.32 19.59 -57.53
CA GLY A 16 24.30 18.28 -58.20
C GLY A 16 22.97 17.87 -58.82
N GLY A 17 22.90 17.78 -60.14
CA GLY A 17 21.73 17.27 -60.86
C GLY A 17 22.08 16.72 -62.26
N ALA A 18 21.35 15.69 -62.66
CA ALA A 18 21.14 15.12 -64.01
C ALA A 18 20.27 13.85 -63.78
N LEU A 19 19.00 13.69 -64.17
CA LEU A 19 18.15 14.11 -65.29
C LEU A 19 18.28 13.27 -66.59
N ALA A 20 17.14 12.65 -66.93
CA ALA A 20 16.67 12.03 -68.19
C ALA A 20 16.52 10.49 -68.14
N LEU A 21 15.32 9.90 -68.27
CA LEU A 21 14.43 9.74 -69.46
C LEU A 21 15.08 8.87 -70.57
N ALA A 22 14.41 7.91 -71.23
CA ALA A 22 12.99 7.47 -71.20
C ALA A 22 12.82 6.06 -71.82
N CYS A 23 11.56 5.54 -71.81
CA CYS A 23 11.00 4.51 -72.73
C CYS A 23 11.53 3.05 -72.63
N SER A 24 10.77 2.00 -72.99
CA SER A 24 9.32 1.77 -73.07
C SER A 24 9.02 0.29 -73.40
N ALA A 25 7.97 -0.29 -72.81
CA ALA A 25 7.19 -1.46 -73.29
C ALA A 25 7.91 -2.78 -73.70
N GLY A 26 7.61 -3.89 -73.02
CA GLY A 26 8.02 -5.24 -73.43
C GLY A 26 7.53 -6.35 -72.50
N ALA A 27 6.44 -7.03 -72.89
CA ALA A 27 5.67 -7.99 -72.08
C ALA A 27 6.38 -9.31 -71.67
N ARG A 28 5.70 -10.05 -70.77
CA ARG A 28 5.96 -11.44 -70.26
C ARG A 28 6.99 -11.47 -69.11
N GLN A 29 6.81 -12.21 -68.02
CA GLN A 29 6.12 -13.48 -67.82
C GLN A 29 5.16 -13.46 -66.60
N ALA A 30 4.10 -14.28 -66.63
CA ALA A 30 3.23 -14.53 -65.47
C ALA A 30 3.52 -15.91 -64.83
N ALA A 31 3.13 -16.05 -63.56
CA ALA A 31 2.98 -17.29 -62.79
C ALA A 31 4.24 -18.12 -62.45
N ALA A 32 4.66 -18.04 -61.17
CA ALA A 32 5.20 -19.16 -60.38
C ALA A 32 5.03 -18.85 -58.88
N GLN A 33 4.58 -19.85 -58.10
CA GLN A 33 4.46 -19.98 -56.63
C GLN A 33 4.73 -18.73 -55.76
N ALA A 34 3.79 -18.22 -54.94
CA ALA A 34 2.86 -18.93 -54.05
C ALA A 34 3.55 -19.98 -53.15
N ALA A 35 4.45 -19.51 -52.28
CA ALA A 35 4.97 -20.26 -51.14
C ALA A 35 4.68 -19.48 -49.85
N SER A 36 3.53 -19.75 -49.24
CA SER A 36 3.21 -19.26 -47.90
C SER A 36 4.18 -19.90 -46.90
N GLN A 37 5.03 -19.10 -46.26
CA GLN A 37 5.74 -19.54 -45.07
C GLN A 37 4.77 -19.48 -43.89
N ALA A 38 4.12 -20.61 -43.64
CA ALA A 38 3.37 -20.81 -42.40
C ALA A 38 4.36 -20.80 -41.23
N ALA A 39 4.36 -19.72 -40.45
CA ALA A 39 4.96 -19.73 -39.13
C ALA A 39 4.27 -20.80 -38.27
N PRO A 40 5.00 -21.54 -37.41
CA PRO A 40 4.37 -22.44 -36.46
C PRO A 40 3.42 -21.65 -35.55
N PRO A 41 2.31 -22.26 -35.10
CA PRO A 41 1.43 -21.60 -34.16
C PRO A 41 2.20 -21.32 -32.88
N ASP A 42 2.26 -20.04 -32.51
CA ASP A 42 2.68 -19.62 -31.19
C ASP A 42 1.76 -20.30 -30.16
N VAL A 43 2.32 -21.23 -29.40
CA VAL A 43 1.63 -21.88 -28.29
C VAL A 43 1.56 -20.85 -27.18
N ALA A 44 0.56 -19.98 -27.28
CA ALA A 44 0.25 -18.96 -26.28
C ALA A 44 0.21 -19.65 -24.91
N GLU A 45 1.30 -19.46 -24.16
CA GLU A 45 1.42 -19.91 -22.79
C GLU A 45 0.27 -19.25 -22.04
N ALA A 46 -0.67 -20.08 -21.58
CA ALA A 46 -1.84 -19.63 -20.85
C ALA A 46 -1.36 -19.13 -19.49
N GLY A 47 -0.87 -17.89 -19.48
CA GLY A 47 -0.36 -17.23 -18.29
C GLY A 47 -1.41 -17.32 -17.21
N ASP A 48 -1.01 -17.88 -16.07
CA ASP A 48 -1.85 -18.00 -14.89
C ASP A 48 -2.39 -16.61 -14.54
N ALA A 49 -3.67 -16.39 -14.86
CA ALA A 49 -4.28 -15.09 -14.79
C ALA A 49 -4.53 -14.78 -13.31
N ALA A 50 -3.52 -14.23 -12.66
CA ALA A 50 -3.47 -13.98 -11.22
C ALA A 50 -4.79 -13.40 -10.73
N ILE A 51 -5.58 -14.23 -10.04
CA ILE A 51 -6.92 -13.88 -9.59
C ILE A 51 -6.76 -12.81 -8.52
N ALA A 52 -7.12 -11.57 -8.84
CA ALA A 52 -7.13 -10.48 -7.89
C ALA A 52 -8.23 -10.74 -6.84
N LEU A 53 -7.84 -11.25 -5.67
CA LEU A 53 -8.77 -11.46 -4.56
C LEU A 53 -9.25 -10.11 -4.01
N PRO A 54 -10.53 -9.99 -3.60
CA PRO A 54 -11.00 -8.81 -2.89
C PRO A 54 -10.27 -8.68 -1.55
N PRO A 55 -9.93 -7.45 -1.11
CA PRO A 55 -9.24 -7.25 0.15
C PRO A 55 -10.16 -7.62 1.32
N ILE A 56 -9.57 -8.20 2.37
CA ILE A 56 -10.28 -8.72 3.54
C ILE A 56 -10.09 -7.79 4.74
N SER A 57 -11.16 -7.20 5.27
CA SER A 57 -11.12 -6.49 6.56
C SER A 57 -11.39 -7.45 7.71
N VAL A 58 -10.63 -7.29 8.80
CA VAL A 58 -10.89 -7.95 10.09
C VAL A 58 -11.51 -6.97 11.10
N THR A 59 -11.12 -5.68 11.03
CA THR A 59 -11.49 -4.66 12.00
C THR A 59 -12.97 -4.32 11.97
N ALA A 60 -13.61 -4.36 10.80
CA ALA A 60 -14.99 -3.93 10.68
C ALA A 60 -16.02 -4.84 11.37
N THR A 61 -15.74 -6.14 11.49
CA THR A 61 -16.68 -7.13 12.08
C THR A 61 -16.07 -7.96 13.21
N ARG A 62 -14.78 -7.74 13.54
CA ARG A 62 -13.94 -8.60 14.41
C ARG A 62 -13.80 -10.04 13.90
N GLY A 63 -14.03 -10.25 12.61
CA GLY A 63 -13.74 -11.48 11.87
C GLY A 63 -13.40 -11.15 10.40
N PRO A 64 -12.72 -12.05 9.68
CA PRO A 64 -12.35 -11.81 8.29
C PRO A 64 -13.59 -11.74 7.40
N ARG A 65 -13.77 -10.60 6.72
CA ARG A 65 -14.82 -10.38 5.73
C ARG A 65 -14.30 -9.64 4.50
N PRO A 66 -14.78 -9.97 3.28
CA PRO A 66 -14.56 -9.14 2.10
C PRO A 66 -15.06 -7.71 2.35
N VAL A 67 -14.32 -6.70 1.88
CA VAL A 67 -14.66 -5.28 2.11
C VAL A 67 -16.03 -4.90 1.52
N ASP A 68 -16.47 -5.60 0.47
CA ASP A 68 -17.79 -5.46 -0.16
C ASP A 68 -18.95 -6.07 0.64
N GLU A 69 -18.70 -7.03 1.54
CA GLU A 69 -19.70 -7.56 2.47
C GLU A 69 -19.86 -6.71 3.76
N VAL A 70 -18.98 -5.74 3.98
CA VAL A 70 -18.88 -5.01 5.25
C VAL A 70 -19.84 -3.80 5.29
N PRO A 71 -20.70 -3.65 6.33
CA PRO A 71 -21.67 -2.56 6.44
C PRO A 71 -21.05 -1.23 6.93
N ALA A 72 -19.80 -0.94 6.55
CA ALA A 72 -19.04 0.23 7.00
C ALA A 72 -17.98 0.65 5.97
N THR A 73 -17.60 1.93 5.97
CA THR A 73 -16.53 2.41 5.07
C THR A 73 -15.16 2.04 5.63
N VAL A 74 -14.50 1.04 5.05
CA VAL A 74 -13.13 0.64 5.40
C VAL A 74 -12.15 1.18 4.36
N THR A 75 -11.01 1.70 4.81
CA THR A 75 -9.79 1.82 4.00
C THR A 75 -8.81 0.74 4.44
N ILE A 76 -8.16 0.06 3.50
CA ILE A 76 -7.08 -0.89 3.78
C ILE A 76 -5.82 -0.40 3.06
N ILE A 77 -4.70 -0.40 3.77
CA ILE A 77 -3.39 0.07 3.29
C ILE A 77 -2.36 -1.00 3.64
N GLU A 78 -1.87 -1.70 2.62
CA GLU A 78 -0.91 -2.80 2.75
C GLU A 78 0.55 -2.28 2.74
N SER A 79 1.49 -3.08 3.24
CA SER A 79 2.91 -2.73 3.38
C SER A 79 3.54 -2.23 2.08
N GLU A 80 3.22 -2.81 0.93
CA GLU A 80 3.80 -2.39 -0.35
C GLU A 80 3.34 -0.97 -0.73
N GLN A 81 2.19 -0.50 -0.23
CA GLN A 81 1.76 0.88 -0.40
C GLN A 81 2.53 1.84 0.52
N LEU A 82 2.82 1.43 1.76
CA LEU A 82 3.65 2.21 2.69
C LEU A 82 5.07 2.40 2.13
N GLU A 83 5.65 1.31 1.62
CA GLU A 83 6.98 1.27 1.00
C GLU A 83 7.03 2.13 -0.28
N ARG A 84 6.05 1.99 -1.20
CA ARG A 84 5.95 2.85 -2.40
C ARG A 84 5.80 4.33 -2.10
N GLN A 85 5.21 4.69 -0.95
CA GLN A 85 5.02 6.08 -0.52
C GLN A 85 6.18 6.60 0.36
N ASN A 86 7.13 5.74 0.74
CA ASN A 86 8.15 6.01 1.77
C ASN A 86 7.52 6.65 3.03
N ALA A 87 6.41 6.07 3.49
CA ALA A 87 5.62 6.62 4.58
C ALA A 87 6.33 6.40 5.91
N ASN A 88 6.86 7.48 6.50
CA ASN A 88 7.60 7.44 7.76
C ASN A 88 6.75 7.92 8.96
N ARG A 89 5.59 8.54 8.70
CA ARG A 89 4.68 9.02 9.74
C ARG A 89 3.21 8.70 9.41
N PRO A 90 2.33 8.54 10.42
CA PRO A 90 0.88 8.36 10.19
C PRO A 90 0.22 9.42 9.31
N GLN A 91 0.74 10.66 9.31
CA GLN A 91 0.25 11.75 8.45
C GLN A 91 0.55 11.51 6.97
N ASP A 92 1.63 10.80 6.65
CA ASP A 92 2.07 10.53 5.28
C ASP A 92 1.09 9.61 4.55
N ILE A 93 0.46 8.70 5.30
CA ILE A 93 -0.44 7.67 4.79
C ILE A 93 -1.81 8.27 4.47
N ILE A 94 -2.38 8.98 5.44
CA ILE A 94 -3.77 9.48 5.36
C ILE A 94 -3.93 10.71 4.47
N ARG A 95 -2.84 11.30 3.95
CA ARG A 95 -2.92 12.50 3.09
C ARG A 95 -3.73 12.26 1.80
N TYR A 96 -3.85 11.00 1.38
CA TYR A 96 -4.60 10.58 0.20
C TYR A 96 -6.01 10.06 0.55
N GLU A 97 -6.35 9.92 1.83
CA GLU A 97 -7.58 9.29 2.28
C GLU A 97 -8.71 10.29 2.57
N PRO A 98 -9.86 10.19 1.87
CA PRO A 98 -10.92 11.16 2.00
C PRO A 98 -11.63 11.09 3.36
N GLY A 99 -11.79 12.25 3.99
CA GLY A 99 -12.46 12.36 5.29
C GLY A 99 -11.62 11.89 6.48
N ILE A 100 -10.31 11.73 6.31
CA ILE A 100 -9.35 11.49 7.38
C ILE A 100 -8.35 12.64 7.40
N SER A 101 -7.98 13.13 8.58
CA SER A 101 -6.87 14.06 8.77
C SER A 101 -6.14 13.75 10.07
N PHE A 102 -4.93 14.30 10.23
CA PHE A 102 -4.24 14.29 11.52
C PHE A 102 -4.43 15.64 12.21
N GLY A 103 -4.78 15.60 13.49
CA GLY A 103 -4.68 16.76 14.34
C GLY A 103 -3.21 17.21 14.40
N ASN A 104 -2.92 18.41 13.92
CA ASN A 104 -1.63 19.05 14.11
C ASN A 104 -1.81 20.20 15.12
N GLN A 105 -1.34 20.01 16.34
CA GLN A 105 -1.32 21.02 17.39
C GLN A 105 0.12 21.54 17.56
N PRO A 106 0.59 22.48 16.72
CA PRO A 106 2.00 22.87 16.65
C PRO A 106 2.54 23.53 17.92
N GLY A 107 1.67 24.06 18.79
CA GLY A 107 2.06 24.70 20.06
C GLY A 107 2.24 23.74 21.25
N ARG A 108 1.89 22.45 21.09
CA ARG A 108 2.03 21.43 22.14
C ARG A 108 2.41 20.11 21.49
N THR A 109 3.71 19.83 21.44
CA THR A 109 4.35 18.69 20.76
C THR A 109 3.85 17.36 21.32
N GLY A 110 2.71 16.91 20.83
CA GLY A 110 2.00 15.71 21.28
C GLY A 110 0.49 15.90 21.57
N GLY A 111 -0.17 16.77 20.81
CA GLY A 111 -1.62 16.73 20.62
C GLY A 111 -2.06 16.04 19.32
N THR A 112 -1.18 15.22 18.71
CA THR A 112 -1.39 14.66 17.37
C THR A 112 -2.10 13.31 17.42
N ASN A 113 -3.25 13.23 16.74
CA ASN A 113 -4.16 12.09 16.72
C ASN A 113 -4.93 12.06 15.39
N PHE A 114 -5.47 10.91 15.00
CA PHE A 114 -6.42 10.83 13.89
C PHE A 114 -7.72 11.62 14.14
N VAL A 115 -8.24 12.20 13.07
CA VAL A 115 -9.54 12.85 12.99
C VAL A 115 -10.29 12.25 11.80
N ILE A 116 -11.43 11.61 12.05
CA ILE A 116 -12.25 10.95 11.03
C ILE A 116 -13.59 11.67 10.93
N ARG A 117 -13.91 12.19 9.74
CA ARG A 117 -15.13 12.98 9.46
C ARG A 117 -15.38 14.11 10.49
N GLY A 118 -14.32 14.75 10.95
CA GLY A 118 -14.35 15.81 11.96
C GLY A 118 -14.33 15.35 13.43
N ILE A 119 -14.44 14.05 13.70
CA ILE A 119 -14.36 13.47 15.05
C ILE A 119 -12.92 13.01 15.32
N GLY A 120 -12.25 13.62 16.30
CA GLY A 120 -10.89 13.27 16.72
C GLY A 120 -10.71 13.14 18.23
N GLU A 121 -9.46 13.24 18.70
CA GLU A 121 -9.06 13.07 20.11
C GLU A 121 -9.27 11.63 20.62
N ASN A 122 -9.79 11.46 21.84
CA ASN A 122 -10.11 10.16 22.45
C ASN A 122 -11.35 9.45 21.83
N ARG A 123 -11.94 10.02 20.77
CA ARG A 123 -13.14 9.49 20.09
C ARG A 123 -12.82 8.71 18.81
N VAL A 124 -11.55 8.53 18.48
CA VAL A 124 -11.07 7.55 17.49
C VAL A 124 -10.24 6.53 18.26
N ARG A 125 -10.50 5.23 18.07
CA ARG A 125 -9.72 4.17 18.74
C ARG A 125 -8.52 3.82 17.89
N VAL A 126 -7.33 3.90 18.48
CA VAL A 126 -6.09 3.36 17.89
C VAL A 126 -5.78 2.01 18.55
N GLN A 127 -5.42 1.01 17.74
CA GLN A 127 -5.01 -0.31 18.23
C GLN A 127 -3.89 -0.93 17.37
N VAL A 128 -3.03 -1.72 18.00
CA VAL A 128 -2.00 -2.54 17.35
C VAL A 128 -2.31 -3.99 17.67
N ASP A 129 -2.43 -4.83 16.64
CA ASP A 129 -2.80 -6.27 16.75
C ASP A 129 -4.05 -6.52 17.62
N GLY A 130 -5.01 -5.59 17.54
CA GLY A 130 -6.27 -5.61 18.32
C GLY A 130 -6.17 -5.06 19.75
N ILE A 131 -4.96 -4.84 20.28
CA ILE A 131 -4.71 -4.23 21.60
C ILE A 131 -4.84 -2.70 21.48
N ARG A 132 -5.68 -2.09 22.31
CA ARG A 132 -5.85 -0.63 22.33
C ARG A 132 -4.55 0.05 22.76
N VAL A 133 -4.14 1.09 22.03
CA VAL A 133 -3.09 2.01 22.48
C VAL A 133 -3.72 3.04 23.45
N PRO A 134 -3.19 3.21 24.68
CA PRO A 134 -3.74 4.13 25.66
C PRO A 134 -3.56 5.59 25.23
N ASP A 135 -4.51 6.44 25.63
CA ASP A 135 -4.58 7.82 25.14
C ASP A 135 -3.45 8.71 25.67
N PHE A 136 -2.94 8.37 26.86
CA PHE A 136 -1.72 8.91 27.46
C PHE A 136 -1.01 7.76 28.19
N PRO A 137 0.33 7.64 28.10
CA PRO A 137 1.06 6.66 28.90
C PRO A 137 1.00 7.04 30.39
N GLY A 138 0.80 6.07 31.29
CA GLY A 138 0.66 6.31 32.73
C GLY A 138 1.90 6.91 33.40
N SER A 139 3.05 6.89 32.73
CA SER A 139 4.29 7.59 33.16
C SER A 139 4.20 9.11 33.03
N ASN A 140 3.17 9.65 32.39
CA ASN A 140 3.09 11.05 31.98
C ASN A 140 2.55 11.99 33.08
N ALA A 141 3.01 11.80 34.32
CA ALA A 141 2.56 12.53 35.50
C ALA A 141 3.06 14.00 35.60
N GLY A 142 3.75 14.51 34.58
CA GLY A 142 4.14 15.91 34.50
C GLY A 142 4.76 16.29 33.15
N ALA A 143 4.19 17.31 32.50
CA ALA A 143 4.66 18.06 31.32
C ALA A 143 5.09 17.29 30.04
N GLY A 144 5.30 15.97 30.10
CA GLY A 144 5.55 15.14 28.94
C GLY A 144 4.33 15.14 28.02
N THR A 145 4.60 15.16 26.73
CA THR A 145 3.56 15.37 25.73
C THR A 145 3.67 14.22 24.71
N PHE A 146 3.31 13.02 25.15
CA PHE A 146 3.42 11.80 24.36
C PHE A 146 2.04 11.43 23.77
N THR A 147 2.01 11.18 22.46
CA THR A 147 0.81 10.80 21.69
C THR A 147 0.63 9.30 21.54
N ARG A 148 -0.52 8.94 20.96
CA ARG A 148 -1.01 7.58 20.75
C ARG A 148 -0.38 6.86 19.56
N ASP A 149 0.33 7.59 18.70
CA ASP A 149 0.76 7.12 17.38
C ASP A 149 2.29 7.20 17.23
N PHE A 150 2.98 6.32 17.94
CA PHE A 150 4.40 5.99 17.74
C PHE A 150 4.56 4.55 17.22
N VAL A 151 3.69 4.13 16.31
CA VAL A 151 3.85 2.84 15.61
C VAL A 151 4.84 3.05 14.47
N ASP A 152 5.89 2.24 14.46
CA ASP A 152 6.86 2.20 13.38
C ASP A 152 6.23 1.54 12.14
N LEU A 153 6.13 2.31 11.06
CA LEU A 153 5.43 1.90 9.84
C LEU A 153 6.20 0.83 9.05
N GLU A 154 7.52 0.71 9.21
CA GLU A 154 8.30 -0.37 8.58
C GLU A 154 7.92 -1.75 9.14
N SER A 155 7.55 -1.79 10.42
CA SER A 155 7.10 -2.99 11.12
C SER A 155 5.63 -3.37 10.85
N VAL A 156 4.87 -2.50 10.16
CA VAL A 156 3.44 -2.69 9.88
C VAL A 156 3.26 -3.46 8.57
N LYS A 157 2.47 -4.54 8.65
CA LYS A 157 2.00 -5.31 7.50
C LYS A 157 0.83 -4.61 6.81
N ARG A 158 -0.11 -4.10 7.61
CA ARG A 158 -1.38 -3.57 7.12
C ARG A 158 -2.01 -2.60 8.10
N ILE A 159 -2.62 -1.55 7.56
CA ILE A 159 -3.43 -0.58 8.30
C ILE A 159 -4.87 -0.67 7.80
N GLU A 160 -5.79 -0.98 8.71
CA GLU A 160 -7.23 -0.90 8.45
C GLU A 160 -7.80 0.34 9.15
N ILE A 161 -8.46 1.23 8.40
CA ILE A 161 -9.15 2.40 8.95
C ILE A 161 -10.66 2.26 8.71
N LEU A 162 -11.37 1.98 9.80
CA LEU A 162 -12.82 1.90 9.86
C LEU A 162 -13.41 3.28 10.13
N ARG A 163 -14.17 3.84 9.19
CA ARG A 163 -14.75 5.19 9.27
C ARG A 163 -16.22 5.18 9.66
N GLY A 164 -16.54 5.74 10.82
CA GLY A 164 -17.89 5.79 11.39
C GLY A 164 -17.99 5.17 12.79
N PRO A 165 -19.19 5.16 13.41
CA PRO A 165 -19.36 4.69 14.78
C PRO A 165 -19.17 3.18 14.89
N ALA A 166 -18.10 2.76 15.57
CA ALA A 166 -17.77 1.36 15.82
C ALA A 166 -17.87 1.00 17.32
N SER A 167 -18.51 1.86 18.12
CA SER A 167 -18.61 1.72 19.57
C SER A 167 -19.29 0.42 20.04
N ALA A 168 -20.16 -0.17 19.22
CA ALA A 168 -20.78 -1.47 19.50
C ALA A 168 -19.76 -2.62 19.60
N LEU A 169 -18.65 -2.56 18.86
CA LEU A 169 -17.60 -3.59 18.84
C LEU A 169 -16.38 -3.22 19.70
N TYR A 170 -16.16 -1.93 19.92
CA TYR A 170 -14.88 -1.38 20.41
C TYR A 170 -14.98 -0.42 21.61
N GLY A 171 -16.19 -0.06 22.07
CA GLY A 171 -16.43 0.79 23.24
C GLY A 171 -16.57 2.29 22.94
N SER A 172 -16.62 3.10 24.01
CA SER A 172 -16.82 4.57 23.97
C SER A 172 -15.89 5.30 22.99
N ASP A 173 -14.67 4.80 22.85
CA ASP A 173 -13.55 5.51 22.22
C ASP A 173 -13.55 5.39 20.69
N ALA A 174 -14.48 4.62 20.14
CA ALA A 174 -14.60 4.32 18.70
C ALA A 174 -15.80 5.04 18.03
N LEU A 175 -16.11 6.26 18.47
CA LEU A 175 -17.24 7.06 17.98
C LEU A 175 -17.03 7.58 16.54
N GLY A 176 -15.82 8.06 16.23
CA GLY A 176 -15.44 8.52 14.89
C GLY A 176 -14.93 7.39 13.99
N GLY A 177 -14.36 6.34 14.59
CA GLY A 177 -13.80 5.20 13.88
C GLY A 177 -12.77 4.41 14.68
N VAL A 178 -12.13 3.48 13.99
CA VAL A 178 -11.01 2.67 14.49
C VAL A 178 -9.88 2.71 13.48
N VAL A 179 -8.67 2.94 13.96
CA VAL A 179 -7.42 2.71 13.22
C VAL A 179 -6.77 1.47 13.83
N ALA A 180 -6.59 0.43 13.03
CA ALA A 180 -5.98 -0.82 13.43
C ALA A 180 -4.71 -1.07 12.62
N TYR A 181 -3.58 -1.06 13.30
CA TYR A 181 -2.32 -1.55 12.76
C TYR A 181 -2.22 -3.06 12.97
N THR A 182 -1.82 -3.79 11.94
CA THR A 182 -1.43 -5.20 11.98
C THR A 182 0.08 -5.27 11.71
N LEU A 183 0.87 -5.86 12.59
CA LEU A 183 2.33 -5.96 12.42
C LEU A 183 2.73 -7.06 11.43
N LYS A 184 3.94 -6.96 10.87
CA LYS A 184 4.56 -8.01 10.02
C LYS A 184 4.86 -9.25 10.88
N ASP A 185 4.43 -10.42 10.40
CA ASP A 185 4.76 -11.72 11.00
C ASP A 185 6.24 -12.03 10.78
N PRO A 186 6.88 -12.86 11.63
CA PRO A 186 8.25 -13.34 11.40
C PRO A 186 8.46 -14.00 10.03
N ARG A 187 7.38 -14.54 9.43
CA ARG A 187 7.40 -15.14 8.09
C ARG A 187 7.53 -14.12 6.96
N ASP A 188 7.04 -12.90 7.16
CA ASP A 188 7.04 -11.87 6.11
C ASP A 188 8.48 -11.40 5.85
N TYR A 189 9.26 -11.14 6.91
CA TYR A 189 10.69 -10.84 6.82
C TYR A 189 11.53 -11.99 6.20
N LEU A 190 11.13 -13.25 6.42
CA LEU A 190 11.80 -14.41 5.82
C LEU A 190 11.46 -14.60 4.33
N ALA A 191 10.26 -14.19 3.91
CA ALA A 191 9.83 -14.22 2.52
C ALA A 191 10.68 -13.26 1.66
N GLU A 192 10.98 -12.06 2.16
CA GLU A 192 11.91 -11.10 1.53
C GLU A 192 13.31 -11.72 1.30
N THR A 193 13.74 -12.63 2.19
CA THR A 193 15.08 -13.26 2.14
C THR A 193 15.12 -14.58 1.34
N ASN A 194 13.96 -15.13 0.90
CA ASN A 194 13.83 -16.51 0.38
C ASN A 194 14.44 -17.59 1.29
N ALA A 195 14.56 -17.32 2.59
CA ALA A 195 15.24 -18.17 3.56
C ALA A 195 14.28 -19.22 4.16
N ASN A 196 14.06 -20.31 3.44
CA ASN A 196 13.20 -21.43 3.87
C ASN A 196 13.78 -22.27 5.04
N THR A 197 14.83 -21.81 5.70
CA THR A 197 15.54 -22.53 6.77
C THR A 197 15.53 -21.72 8.06
N PHE A 198 14.95 -22.26 9.12
CA PHE A 198 14.92 -21.64 10.45
C PHE A 198 15.37 -22.63 11.53
N LEU A 199 16.13 -22.14 12.50
CA LEU A 199 16.58 -22.91 13.67
C LEU A 199 15.75 -22.48 14.89
N SER A 200 15.12 -23.45 15.55
CA SER A 200 14.33 -23.23 16.77
C SER A 200 14.91 -24.05 17.92
N GLY A 201 15.08 -23.41 19.08
CA GLY A 201 15.58 -24.03 20.31
C GLY A 201 14.66 -23.73 21.48
N ARG A 202 14.26 -24.75 22.23
CA ARG A 202 13.45 -24.62 23.45
C ARG A 202 14.28 -25.11 24.63
N SER A 203 14.67 -24.21 25.52
CA SER A 203 15.31 -24.59 26.80
C SER A 203 14.24 -24.78 27.86
N ALA A 204 14.24 -25.96 28.50
CA ALA A 204 13.39 -26.26 29.64
C ALA A 204 14.28 -26.44 30.87
N THR A 205 14.35 -25.43 31.73
CA THR A 205 15.03 -25.55 33.03
C THR A 205 14.18 -26.42 33.95
N MET A 206 14.59 -27.68 34.11
CA MET A 206 13.96 -28.60 35.07
C MET A 206 14.24 -28.10 36.50
N ALA A 207 13.20 -27.67 37.21
CA ALA A 207 13.32 -27.31 38.62
C ALA A 207 13.67 -28.56 39.45
N PRO A 208 14.64 -28.49 40.39
CA PRO A 208 15.01 -29.64 41.21
C PRO A 208 13.84 -30.04 42.12
N THR A 209 13.43 -31.31 42.04
CA THR A 209 12.41 -31.88 42.90
C THR A 209 12.87 -31.88 44.36
N ALA A 210 12.30 -31.00 45.18
CA ALA A 210 12.56 -30.98 46.60
C ALA A 210 12.05 -32.28 47.25
N ALA A 211 12.96 -33.06 47.83
CA ALA A 211 12.61 -34.27 48.56
C ALA A 211 11.89 -33.90 49.86
N SER A 212 10.68 -34.44 50.07
CA SER A 212 9.92 -34.22 51.30
C SER A 212 10.54 -35.03 52.46
N PRO A 213 10.78 -34.42 53.64
CA PRO A 213 11.09 -35.19 54.83
C PRO A 213 9.83 -35.95 55.27
N ARG A 214 9.95 -37.28 55.35
CA ARG A 214 8.97 -38.11 56.07
C ARG A 214 9.30 -38.13 57.57
N PRO A 215 8.30 -38.34 58.44
CA PRO A 215 8.40 -38.10 59.89
C PRO A 215 9.31 -39.09 60.61
#